data_AF-A0A2B4R5H1-F1
#
_entry.id   AF-A0A2B4R5H1-F1
#
_cell.length_a   1.000
_cell.length_b   1.000
_cell.length_c   1.000
_cell.angle_alpha   90.00
_cell.angle_beta   90.00
_cell.angle_gamma   90.00
#
_symmetry.space_group_name_H-M   'P 1'
#
loop_
_entity.id
_entity.type
_entity.pdbx_description
1 polymer ?
#
loop_
_entity_poly.entity_id
_entity_poly.type
_entity_poly.pdbx_seq_one_letter_code
_entity_poly.pdbx_strand_id
1 'polypeptide(L)'
;MFPPPKRYSALSRKPTQADRCALYEDLKEYGRFTGLCWLISPEPPIANQLPFPTIEEIIFSDEFLQATGRQQQLDCLVRLSRLQETDILRVSELTAGQRDNPAWFLARRGRLTASNFGSVLKAKRITPSLIKRLLGEYDLSRVKAVQWGVNNEEEAVKAFTLKTGLAVKGTGIWFHSSGILGASPDGIIDEGTVLEWTGLRLEKRPCLLAPGPGRNVLLT
;
A
#
# COMPACT_ATOMS: atom_id res chain seq x y z
N MET A 1 25.00 -18.61 46.52
CA MET A 1 24.64 -17.18 46.64
C MET A 1 25.27 -16.49 45.44
N PHE A 2 24.48 -16.05 44.45
CA PHE A 2 25.03 -15.34 43.29
C PHE A 2 25.41 -13.90 43.70
N PRO A 3 26.55 -13.38 43.25
CA PRO A 3 26.91 -11.99 43.53
C PRO A 3 25.84 -11.05 42.95
N PRO A 4 25.52 -9.94 43.65
CA PRO A 4 24.55 -8.98 43.15
C PRO A 4 25.00 -8.45 41.78
N PRO A 5 24.08 -8.28 40.82
CA PRO A 5 24.44 -7.81 39.49
C PRO A 5 25.08 -6.42 39.59
N LYS A 6 26.28 -6.28 39.04
CA LYS A 6 26.95 -4.98 38.91
C LYS A 6 26.08 -4.07 38.05
N ARG A 7 25.67 -2.92 38.59
CA ARG A 7 25.01 -1.86 37.81
C ARG A 7 26.03 -1.25 36.86
N TYR A 8 26.10 -1.78 35.64
CA TYR A 8 26.82 -1.13 34.55
C TYR A 8 25.94 -0.01 33.99
N SER A 9 26.41 1.23 34.10
CA SER A 9 25.88 2.38 33.37
C SER A 9 27.01 2.99 32.57
N ALA A 10 26.87 3.04 31.25
CA ALA A 10 27.87 3.64 30.37
C ALA A 10 28.02 5.16 30.56
N LEU A 11 26.98 5.80 31.11
CA LEU A 11 26.96 7.22 31.41
C LEU A 11 26.73 7.44 32.90
N SER A 12 27.46 8.40 33.48
CA SER A 12 27.25 8.87 34.87
C SER A 12 25.96 9.69 35.04
N ARG A 13 25.28 10.02 33.93
CA ARG A 13 24.03 10.80 33.86
C ARG A 13 22.93 10.02 33.14
N LYS A 14 21.67 10.42 33.35
CA LYS A 14 20.55 9.87 32.58
C LYS A 14 20.71 10.21 31.09
N PRO A 15 20.49 9.25 30.17
CA PRO A 15 20.55 9.51 28.74
C PRO A 15 19.53 10.57 28.34
N THR A 16 19.96 11.56 27.56
CA THR A 16 19.11 12.59 26.98
C THR A 16 18.69 12.21 25.56
N GLN A 17 17.70 12.92 24.99
CA GLN A 17 17.26 12.66 23.62
C GLN A 17 18.37 12.88 22.58
N ALA A 18 19.24 13.86 22.81
CA ALA A 18 20.41 14.10 21.95
C ALA A 18 21.39 12.91 21.97
N ASP A 19 21.62 12.30 23.15
CA ASP A 19 22.49 11.11 23.26
C ASP A 19 21.92 9.92 22.48
N ARG A 20 20.58 9.78 22.46
CA ARG A 20 19.89 8.75 21.67
C ARG A 20 20.01 8.99 20.17
N CYS A 21 19.85 10.25 19.72
CA CYS A 21 19.98 10.61 18.31
C CYS A 21 21.41 10.38 17.81
N ALA A 22 22.44 10.77 18.58
CA ALA A 22 23.83 10.53 18.21
C ALA A 22 24.13 9.03 18.07
N LEU A 23 23.71 8.21 19.05
CA LEU A 23 23.87 6.76 19.00
C LEU A 23 23.14 6.13 17.81
N TYR A 24 21.97 6.66 17.44
CA TYR A 24 21.21 6.20 16.28
C TYR A 24 21.93 6.48 14.96
N GLU A 25 22.49 7.68 14.79
CA GLU A 25 23.29 8.01 13.59
C GLU A 25 24.55 7.13 13.49
N ASP A 26 25.28 6.94 14.60
CA ASP A 26 26.44 6.04 14.63
C ASP A 26 26.05 4.62 14.18
N LEU A 27 24.93 4.08 14.68
CA LEU A 27 24.46 2.74 14.35
C LEU A 27 24.00 2.57 12.90
N LYS A 28 23.56 3.64 12.22
CA LYS A 28 23.24 3.60 10.78
C LYS A 28 24.50 3.36 9.94
N GLU A 29 25.63 3.94 10.32
CA GLU A 29 26.89 3.83 9.57
C GLU A 29 27.45 2.40 9.59
N TYR A 30 27.16 1.61 10.64
CA TYR A 30 27.60 0.21 10.74
C TYR A 30 26.92 -0.75 9.75
N GLY A 31 25.99 -0.28 8.91
CA GLY A 31 25.51 -0.98 7.71
C GLY A 31 24.77 -2.31 7.97
N ARG A 32 24.42 -2.60 9.23
CA ARG A 32 23.63 -3.77 9.61
C ARG A 32 22.53 -3.28 10.54
N PHE A 33 21.29 -3.50 10.12
CA PHE A 33 20.10 -3.24 10.92
C PHE A 33 20.13 -4.14 12.16
N THR A 34 20.82 -3.70 13.22
CA THR A 34 20.85 -4.40 14.50
C THR A 34 19.49 -4.20 15.18
N GLY A 35 18.99 -5.19 15.93
CA GLY A 35 17.73 -5.03 16.68
C GLY A 35 17.73 -3.82 17.64
N LEU A 36 18.91 -3.40 18.08
CA LEU A 36 19.14 -2.18 18.85
C LEU A 36 18.84 -0.91 18.04
N CYS A 37 19.24 -0.85 16.76
CA CYS A 37 18.94 0.26 15.87
C CYS A 37 17.42 0.45 15.71
N TRP A 38 16.65 -0.64 15.62
CA TRP A 38 15.19 -0.59 15.62
C TRP A 38 14.62 -0.07 16.94
N LEU A 39 15.12 -0.56 18.08
CA LEU A 39 14.63 -0.17 19.41
C LEU A 39 14.84 1.31 19.73
N ILE A 40 15.90 1.91 19.20
CA ILE A 40 16.24 3.33 19.41
C ILE A 40 15.83 4.22 18.24
N SER A 41 15.28 3.63 17.17
CA SER A 41 14.75 4.43 16.07
C SER A 41 13.72 5.40 16.63
N PRO A 42 13.72 6.66 16.18
CA PRO A 42 12.62 7.56 16.53
C PRO A 42 11.32 6.85 16.16
N GLU A 43 10.35 6.89 17.07
CA GLU A 43 9.01 6.44 16.74
C GLU A 43 8.64 7.14 15.44
N PRO A 44 8.28 6.40 14.37
CA PRO A 44 7.99 7.02 13.11
C PRO A 44 6.98 8.11 13.41
N PRO A 45 7.21 9.36 12.97
CA PRO A 45 6.23 10.41 13.17
C PRO A 45 4.88 9.83 12.75
N ILE A 46 3.82 10.15 13.49
CA ILE A 46 2.43 9.79 13.14
C ILE A 46 2.06 10.58 11.87
N ALA A 47 2.81 10.39 10.79
CA ALA A 47 2.76 11.12 9.54
C ALA A 47 1.74 10.49 8.59
N ASN A 48 1.04 9.44 9.03
CA ASN A 48 0.08 8.70 8.23
C ASN A 48 -1.31 8.71 8.86
N GLN A 49 -1.76 9.87 9.35
CA GLN A 49 -3.20 10.04 9.54
C GLN A 49 -3.83 10.12 8.16
N LEU A 50 -4.29 8.97 7.67
CA LEU A 50 -5.27 8.95 6.59
C LEU A 50 -6.42 9.88 7.01
N PRO A 51 -7.04 10.61 6.07
CA PRO A 51 -8.15 11.51 6.38
C PRO A 51 -9.40 10.77 6.90
N PHE A 52 -9.36 9.44 6.95
CA PHE A 52 -10.42 8.57 7.39
C PHE A 52 -9.87 7.44 8.26
N PRO A 53 -10.72 6.83 9.11
CA PRO A 53 -10.28 5.74 9.97
C PRO A 53 -9.88 4.50 9.16
N THR A 54 -8.91 3.75 9.68
CA THR A 54 -8.57 2.43 9.14
C THR A 54 -9.65 1.40 9.46
N ILE A 55 -9.67 0.29 8.71
CA ILE A 55 -10.62 -0.81 9.00
C ILE A 55 -10.36 -1.41 10.39
N GLU A 56 -9.10 -1.46 10.84
CA GLU A 56 -8.78 -1.85 12.22
C GLU A 56 -9.39 -0.90 13.25
N GLU A 57 -9.21 0.42 13.08
CA GLU A 57 -9.82 1.42 13.97
C GLU A 57 -11.35 1.30 14.03
N ILE A 58 -12.00 1.01 12.90
CA ILE A 58 -13.45 0.79 12.85
C ILE A 58 -13.84 -0.47 13.63
N ILE A 59 -13.12 -1.59 13.45
CA ILE A 59 -13.41 -2.86 14.13
C ILE A 59 -13.16 -2.77 15.64
N PHE A 60 -12.16 -1.99 16.06
CA PHE A 60 -11.85 -1.75 17.47
C PHE A 60 -12.62 -0.58 18.08
N SER A 61 -13.53 0.06 17.34
CA SER A 61 -14.39 1.10 17.88
C SER A 61 -15.38 0.54 18.89
N ASP A 62 -15.68 1.31 19.93
CA ASP A 62 -16.67 0.92 20.95
C ASP A 62 -18.03 0.58 20.31
N GLU A 63 -18.42 1.32 19.28
CA GLU A 63 -19.66 1.10 18.53
C GLU A 63 -19.72 -0.28 17.87
N PHE A 64 -18.61 -0.75 17.30
CA PHE A 64 -18.52 -2.06 16.68
C PHE A 64 -18.49 -3.18 17.73
N LEU A 65 -17.80 -2.96 18.85
CA LEU A 65 -17.68 -3.94 19.95
C LEU A 65 -18.98 -4.12 20.73
N GLN A 66 -19.78 -3.06 20.87
CA GLN A 66 -21.09 -3.10 21.54
C GLN A 66 -22.21 -3.65 20.65
N ALA A 67 -21.98 -3.76 19.33
CA ALA A 67 -22.96 -4.32 18.41
C ALA A 67 -23.14 -5.83 18.65
N THR A 68 -24.35 -6.23 19.02
CA THR A 68 -24.65 -7.59 19.50
C THR A 68 -24.96 -8.59 18.37
N GLY A 69 -25.17 -8.09 17.14
CA GLY A 69 -25.53 -8.92 15.98
C GLY A 69 -24.70 -8.65 14.74
N ARG A 70 -24.52 -9.69 13.90
CA ARG A 70 -23.78 -9.62 12.64
C ARG A 70 -24.29 -8.51 11.72
N GLN A 71 -25.60 -8.34 11.61
CA GLN A 71 -26.17 -7.31 10.75
C GLN A 71 -25.84 -5.90 11.26
N GLN A 72 -25.96 -5.68 12.57
CA GLN A 72 -25.60 -4.40 13.19
C GLN A 72 -24.11 -4.08 13.05
N GLN A 73 -23.25 -5.08 13.17
CA GLN A 73 -21.81 -4.94 12.91
C GLN A 73 -21.52 -4.57 11.45
N LEU A 74 -22.21 -5.20 10.49
CA LEU A 74 -22.09 -4.86 9.06
C LEU A 74 -22.58 -3.44 8.77
N ASP A 75 -23.72 -3.06 9.34
CA ASP A 75 -24.29 -1.72 9.16
C ASP A 75 -23.37 -0.66 9.77
N CYS A 76 -22.80 -0.94 10.96
CA CYS A 76 -21.80 -0.09 11.61
C CYS A 76 -20.55 0.07 10.74
N LEU A 77 -20.00 -1.04 10.23
CA LEU A 77 -18.83 -1.06 9.36
C LEU A 77 -19.09 -0.24 8.08
N VAL A 78 -20.20 -0.49 7.39
CA VAL A 78 -20.55 0.22 6.14
C VAL A 78 -20.76 1.71 6.41
N ARG A 79 -21.37 2.07 7.55
CA ARG A 79 -21.58 3.48 7.91
C ARG A 79 -20.25 4.19 8.20
N LEU A 80 -19.39 3.60 9.01
CA LEU A 80 -18.12 4.20 9.46
C LEU A 80 -17.05 4.19 8.37
N SER A 81 -17.15 3.28 7.40
CA SER A 81 -16.22 3.22 6.27
C SER A 81 -16.58 4.15 5.11
N ARG A 82 -17.75 4.80 5.11
CA ARG A 82 -18.12 5.74 4.04
C ARG A 82 -17.13 6.89 3.93
N LEU A 83 -16.72 7.17 2.70
CA LEU A 83 -15.77 8.24 2.38
C LEU A 83 -16.46 9.32 1.54
N GLN A 84 -16.09 10.57 1.78
CA GLN A 84 -16.47 11.68 0.92
C GLN A 84 -15.51 11.77 -0.27
N GLU A 85 -15.97 12.38 -1.36
CA GLU A 85 -15.16 12.59 -2.56
C GLU A 85 -13.89 13.39 -2.26
N THR A 86 -13.97 14.36 -1.35
CA THR A 86 -12.82 15.13 -0.85
C THR A 86 -11.76 14.27 -0.17
N ASP A 87 -12.19 13.26 0.59
CA ASP A 87 -11.27 12.35 1.30
C ASP A 87 -10.62 11.36 0.34
N ILE A 88 -11.38 10.92 -0.67
CA ILE A 88 -10.89 10.05 -1.75
C ILE A 88 -9.79 10.78 -2.53
N LEU A 89 -10.03 12.02 -2.95
CA LEU A 89 -9.05 12.84 -3.64
C LEU A 89 -7.81 13.07 -2.79
N ARG A 90 -7.99 13.46 -1.53
CA ARG A 90 -6.88 13.71 -0.60
C ARG A 90 -6.02 12.47 -0.39
N VAL A 91 -6.62 11.28 -0.29
CA VAL A 91 -5.85 10.03 -0.20
C VAL A 91 -5.15 9.70 -1.49
N SER A 92 -5.76 9.91 -2.65
CA SER A 92 -5.09 9.66 -3.92
C SER A 92 -3.81 10.48 -4.05
N GLU A 93 -3.80 11.71 -3.55
CA GLU A 93 -2.64 12.59 -3.51
C GLU A 93 -1.63 12.16 -2.43
N LEU A 94 -2.10 11.90 -1.21
CA LEU A 94 -1.24 11.49 -0.08
C LEU A 94 -0.56 10.15 -0.31
N THR A 95 -1.16 9.26 -1.11
CA THR A 95 -0.66 7.92 -1.42
C THR A 95 -0.03 7.83 -2.80
N ALA A 96 0.19 8.98 -3.47
CA ALA A 96 0.95 9.04 -4.70
C ALA A 96 2.36 8.46 -4.50
N GLY A 97 2.90 7.82 -5.54
CA GLY A 97 4.12 7.01 -5.46
C GLY A 97 3.88 5.57 -5.00
N GLN A 98 2.64 5.21 -4.63
CA GLN A 98 2.16 3.85 -4.39
C GLN A 98 3.13 2.98 -3.57
N ARG A 99 3.90 2.12 -4.24
CA ARG A 99 4.84 1.18 -3.59
C ARG A 99 5.92 1.88 -2.77
N ASP A 100 6.33 3.07 -3.15
CA ASP A 100 7.37 3.82 -2.44
C ASP A 100 6.80 4.64 -1.29
N ASN A 101 5.46 4.64 -1.11
CA ASN A 101 4.76 5.42 -0.11
C ASN A 101 4.16 4.52 0.99
N PRO A 102 4.61 4.63 2.26
CA PRO A 102 4.08 3.82 3.35
C PRO A 102 2.57 4.07 3.62
N ALA A 103 2.06 5.28 3.36
CA ALA A 103 0.65 5.60 3.53
C ALA A 103 -0.25 4.80 2.57
N TRP A 104 0.27 4.42 1.40
CA TRP A 104 -0.45 3.58 0.44
C TRP A 104 -0.70 2.17 0.96
N PHE A 105 0.30 1.56 1.63
CA PHE A 105 0.12 0.26 2.27
C PHE A 105 -0.89 0.31 3.42
N LEU A 106 -0.83 1.36 4.23
CA LEU A 106 -1.78 1.57 5.33
C LEU A 106 -3.21 1.77 4.81
N ALA A 107 -3.39 2.56 3.76
CA ALA A 107 -4.70 2.77 3.14
C ALA A 107 -5.30 1.47 2.60
N ARG A 108 -4.47 0.56 2.07
CA ARG A 108 -4.92 -0.73 1.51
C ARG A 108 -5.26 -1.78 2.56
N ARG A 109 -4.65 -1.72 3.74
CA ARG A 109 -4.74 -2.76 4.75
C ARG A 109 -6.19 -2.94 5.21
N GLY A 110 -6.70 -4.17 5.08
CA GLY A 110 -8.06 -4.52 5.49
C GLY A 110 -9.16 -4.09 4.50
N ARG A 111 -8.82 -3.43 3.39
CA ARG A 111 -9.76 -3.05 2.32
C ARG A 111 -9.67 -3.99 1.12
N LEU A 112 -10.74 -4.05 0.35
CA LEU A 112 -10.84 -4.87 -0.86
C LEU A 112 -10.30 -4.08 -2.05
N THR A 113 -9.07 -4.39 -2.48
CA THR A 113 -8.47 -3.76 -3.66
C THR A 113 -8.83 -4.51 -4.94
N ALA A 114 -8.91 -3.82 -6.09
CA ALA A 114 -9.21 -4.43 -7.39
C ALA A 114 -8.35 -5.66 -7.70
N SER A 115 -7.04 -5.58 -7.42
CA SER A 115 -6.08 -6.68 -7.57
C SER A 115 -6.43 -7.94 -6.75
N ASN A 116 -7.13 -7.77 -5.62
CA ASN A 116 -7.53 -8.85 -4.72
C ASN A 116 -9.00 -9.26 -4.92
N PHE A 117 -9.80 -8.41 -5.55
CA PHE A 117 -11.25 -8.60 -5.70
C PHE A 117 -11.60 -9.90 -6.44
N GLY A 118 -10.86 -10.23 -7.51
CA GLY A 118 -11.05 -11.48 -8.24
C GLY A 118 -10.77 -12.75 -7.39
N SER A 119 -9.84 -12.67 -6.44
CA SER A 119 -9.57 -13.76 -5.50
C SER A 119 -10.68 -13.91 -4.47
N VAL A 120 -11.26 -12.79 -4.02
CA VAL A 120 -12.37 -12.76 -3.05
C VAL A 120 -13.65 -13.31 -3.65
N LEU A 121 -13.99 -12.92 -4.89
CA LEU A 121 -15.19 -13.43 -5.59
C LEU A 121 -15.14 -14.93 -5.84
N LYS A 122 -13.95 -15.48 -6.11
CA LYS A 122 -13.75 -16.92 -6.37
C LYS A 122 -13.61 -17.75 -5.09
N ALA A 123 -13.45 -17.11 -3.94
CA ALA A 123 -13.24 -17.80 -2.67
C ALA A 123 -14.55 -18.40 -2.15
N LYS A 124 -14.61 -19.73 -2.05
CA LYS A 124 -15.75 -20.45 -1.44
C LYS A 124 -15.77 -20.35 0.09
N ARG A 125 -14.60 -20.14 0.70
CA ARG A 125 -14.41 -20.01 2.15
C ARG A 125 -13.32 -18.98 2.42
N ILE A 126 -13.41 -18.30 3.56
CA ILE A 126 -12.37 -17.38 4.03
C ILE A 126 -11.21 -18.24 4.55
N THR A 127 -10.10 -18.27 3.82
CA THR A 127 -8.89 -18.98 4.22
C THR A 127 -7.90 -18.02 4.91
N PRO A 128 -7.04 -18.50 5.81
CA PRO A 128 -5.98 -17.68 6.40
C PRO A 128 -5.06 -17.03 5.36
N SER A 129 -4.84 -17.69 4.21
CA SER A 129 -4.09 -17.13 3.09
C SER A 129 -4.77 -15.94 2.43
N LEU A 130 -6.11 -15.95 2.34
CA LEU A 130 -6.87 -14.82 1.82
C LEU A 130 -6.80 -13.63 2.78
N ILE A 131 -6.92 -13.89 4.09
CA ILE A 131 -6.80 -12.85 5.13
C ILE A 131 -5.42 -12.19 5.07
N LYS A 132 -4.34 -12.98 5.05
CA LYS A 132 -2.96 -12.45 4.93
C LYS A 132 -2.76 -11.60 3.68
N ARG A 133 -3.41 -11.97 2.56
CA ARG A 133 -3.37 -11.18 1.31
C ARG A 133 -4.09 -9.84 1.44
N LEU A 134 -5.23 -9.81 2.13
CA LEU A 134 -5.98 -8.57 2.40
C LEU A 134 -5.30 -7.67 3.43
N LEU A 135 -4.56 -8.25 4.37
CA LEU A 135 -3.76 -7.51 5.36
C LEU A 135 -2.43 -6.99 4.80
N GLY A 136 -2.09 -7.31 3.54
CA GLY A 136 -0.85 -6.85 2.91
C GLY A 136 0.41 -7.55 3.41
N GLU A 137 0.29 -8.70 4.06
CA GLU A 137 1.41 -9.44 4.67
C GLU A 137 2.23 -10.26 3.67
N TYR A 138 1.90 -10.22 2.38
CA TYR A 138 2.63 -10.95 1.34
C TYR A 138 3.73 -10.10 0.71
N ASP A 139 4.98 -10.51 0.91
CA ASP A 139 6.12 -9.99 0.17
C ASP A 139 6.16 -10.56 -1.25
N LEU A 140 5.81 -9.73 -2.24
CA LEU A 140 5.86 -10.07 -3.67
C LEU A 140 7.18 -9.65 -4.34
N SER A 141 8.12 -9.05 -3.60
CA SER A 141 9.39 -8.55 -4.14
C SER A 141 10.23 -9.63 -4.82
N ARG A 142 10.07 -10.89 -4.41
CA ARG A 142 10.83 -12.05 -4.91
C ARG A 142 10.27 -12.62 -6.22
N VAL A 143 9.10 -12.16 -6.67
CA VAL A 143 8.46 -12.69 -7.88
C VAL A 143 9.05 -12.01 -9.11
N LYS A 144 9.79 -12.76 -9.93
CA LYS A 144 10.45 -12.25 -11.15
C LYS A 144 9.52 -11.51 -12.10
N ALA A 145 8.28 -11.98 -12.25
CA ALA A 145 7.28 -11.32 -13.09
C ALA A 145 6.88 -9.93 -12.54
N VAL A 146 6.80 -9.79 -11.21
CA VAL A 146 6.52 -8.51 -10.54
C VAL A 146 7.70 -7.55 -10.69
N GLN A 147 8.93 -8.03 -10.53
CA GLN A 147 10.14 -7.23 -10.77
C GLN A 147 10.23 -6.75 -12.22
N TRP A 148 9.92 -7.63 -13.17
CA TRP A 148 9.91 -7.27 -14.58
C TRP A 148 8.85 -6.21 -14.89
N GLY A 149 7.62 -6.36 -14.38
CA GLY A 149 6.57 -5.35 -14.55
C GLY A 149 7.03 -3.97 -14.08
N VAL A 150 7.59 -3.90 -12.88
CA VAL A 150 8.06 -2.65 -12.25
C VAL A 150 9.18 -2.00 -13.06
N ASN A 151 10.16 -2.79 -13.52
CA ASN A 151 11.28 -2.25 -14.27
C ASN A 151 10.89 -1.76 -15.67
N ASN A 152 9.81 -2.27 -16.25
CA ASN A 152 9.36 -1.91 -17.61
C ASN A 152 8.18 -0.92 -17.60
N GLU A 153 7.66 -0.58 -16.43
CA GLU A 153 6.53 0.33 -16.28
C GLU A 153 6.88 1.72 -16.82
N GLU A 154 8.05 2.25 -16.47
CA GLU A 154 8.51 3.55 -16.94
C GLU A 154 8.66 3.58 -18.48
N GLU A 155 9.22 2.52 -19.06
CA GLU A 155 9.37 2.40 -20.51
C GLU A 155 8.01 2.24 -21.22
N ALA A 156 7.06 1.55 -20.59
CA ALA A 156 5.70 1.43 -21.10
C ALA A 156 4.98 2.80 -21.11
N VAL A 157 5.13 3.60 -20.05
CA VAL A 157 4.59 4.96 -19.97
C VAL A 157 5.21 5.86 -21.03
N LYS A 158 6.54 5.81 -21.22
CA LYS A 158 7.23 6.57 -22.29
C LYS A 158 6.74 6.18 -23.67
N ALA A 159 6.66 4.87 -23.96
CA ALA A 159 6.21 4.37 -25.25
C ALA A 159 4.75 4.76 -25.55
N PHE A 160 3.88 4.72 -24.55
CA PHE A 160 2.49 5.16 -24.68
C PHE A 160 2.36 6.65 -24.91
N THR A 161 3.08 7.47 -24.12
CA THR A 161 3.10 8.92 -24.26
C THR A 161 3.59 9.34 -25.63
N LEU A 162 4.65 8.69 -26.15
CA LEU A 162 5.17 8.94 -27.50
C LEU A 162 4.17 8.58 -28.59
N LYS A 163 3.41 7.49 -28.41
CA LYS A 163 2.47 6.97 -29.42
C LYS A 163 1.14 7.73 -29.45
N THR A 164 0.64 8.14 -28.30
CA THR A 164 -0.69 8.77 -28.17
C THR A 164 -0.61 10.29 -28.03
N GLY A 165 0.54 10.83 -27.61
CA GLY A 165 0.68 12.24 -27.26
C GLY A 165 0.03 12.61 -25.92
N LEU A 166 -0.52 11.64 -25.18
CA LEU A 166 -1.24 11.86 -23.93
C LEU A 166 -0.28 11.72 -22.74
N ALA A 167 -0.31 12.72 -21.85
CA ALA A 167 0.51 12.72 -20.64
C ALA A 167 -0.14 11.83 -19.56
N VAL A 168 0.60 10.82 -19.11
CA VAL A 168 0.17 9.95 -18.00
C VAL A 168 0.64 10.57 -16.69
N LYS A 169 -0.27 10.77 -15.74
CA LYS A 169 0.04 11.22 -14.39
C LYS A 169 0.04 10.04 -13.44
N GLY A 170 1.10 9.95 -12.63
CA GLY A 170 1.15 9.03 -11.50
C GLY A 170 0.08 9.40 -10.47
N THR A 171 -0.48 8.39 -9.82
CA THR A 171 -1.55 8.55 -8.84
C THR A 171 -1.40 7.57 -7.68
N GLY A 172 -2.15 7.80 -6.61
CA GLY A 172 -2.23 6.91 -5.46
C GLY A 172 -3.39 5.92 -5.53
N ILE A 173 -3.92 5.55 -4.37
CA ILE A 173 -5.11 4.71 -4.28
C ILE A 173 -6.39 5.55 -4.32
N TRP A 174 -7.37 5.04 -5.06
CA TRP A 174 -8.72 5.57 -5.15
C TRP A 174 -9.69 4.62 -4.46
N PHE A 175 -10.62 5.17 -3.71
CA PHE A 175 -11.66 4.41 -3.02
C PHE A 175 -13.04 4.71 -3.60
N HIS A 176 -13.90 3.70 -3.59
CA HIS A 176 -15.32 3.90 -3.79
C HIS A 176 -15.92 4.64 -2.58
N SER A 177 -17.07 5.29 -2.74
CA SER A 177 -17.78 6.02 -1.67
C SER A 177 -18.12 5.16 -0.45
N SER A 178 -18.18 3.83 -0.62
CA SER A 178 -18.33 2.89 0.50
C SER A 178 -17.08 2.74 1.36
N GLY A 179 -15.91 3.18 0.88
CA GLY A 179 -14.58 3.06 1.52
C GLY A 179 -14.07 1.65 1.80
N ILE A 180 -14.81 0.63 1.38
CA ILE A 180 -14.43 -0.79 1.47
C ILE A 180 -13.68 -1.23 0.21
N LEU A 181 -14.11 -0.72 -0.95
CA LEU A 181 -13.55 -1.05 -2.26
C LEU A 181 -12.57 0.03 -2.68
N GLY A 182 -11.42 -0.36 -3.22
CA GLY A 182 -10.46 0.57 -3.80
C GLY A 182 -9.67 0.00 -4.97
N ALA A 183 -9.08 0.87 -5.76
CA ALA A 183 -8.20 0.55 -6.87
C ALA A 183 -7.02 1.52 -6.88
N SER A 184 -5.85 1.03 -7.28
CA SER A 184 -4.66 1.86 -7.42
C SER A 184 -4.24 1.72 -8.88
N PRO A 185 -4.74 2.59 -9.76
CA PRO A 185 -4.42 2.48 -11.16
C PRO A 185 -2.98 2.89 -11.43
N ASP A 186 -2.41 2.34 -12.49
CA ASP A 186 -1.00 2.59 -12.80
C ASP A 186 -0.78 3.96 -13.46
N GLY A 187 -1.82 4.55 -14.04
CA GLY A 187 -1.77 5.92 -14.55
C GLY A 187 -3.14 6.52 -14.84
N ILE A 188 -3.23 7.84 -14.73
CA ILE A 188 -4.41 8.61 -15.11
C ILE A 188 -4.04 9.55 -16.26
N ILE A 189 -4.82 9.54 -17.33
CA ILE A 189 -4.60 10.41 -18.48
C ILE A 189 -5.43 11.70 -18.35
N ASP A 190 -6.71 11.56 -18.03
CA ASP A 190 -7.69 12.63 -17.87
C ASP A 190 -8.75 12.28 -16.82
N GLU A 191 -9.79 13.10 -16.65
CA GLU A 191 -10.85 12.93 -15.64
C GLU A 191 -11.67 11.64 -15.78
N GLY A 192 -11.53 10.88 -16.88
CA GLY A 192 -12.32 9.66 -17.12
C GLY A 192 -11.52 8.44 -17.57
N THR A 193 -10.25 8.61 -17.94
CA THR A 193 -9.45 7.55 -18.56
C THR A 193 -8.31 7.10 -17.65
N VAL A 194 -8.41 5.83 -17.27
CA VAL A 194 -7.47 5.14 -16.40
C VAL A 194 -6.67 4.12 -17.20
N LEU A 195 -5.36 4.03 -16.94
CA LEU A 195 -4.46 3.04 -17.52
C LEU A 195 -4.12 1.96 -16.51
N GLU A 196 -4.19 0.72 -16.98
CA GLU A 196 -3.76 -0.49 -16.27
C GLU A 196 -2.71 -1.20 -17.14
N TRP A 197 -1.51 -1.39 -16.62
CA TRP A 197 -0.41 -2.09 -17.28
C TRP A 197 -0.38 -3.55 -16.82
N THR A 198 -1.05 -4.44 -17.54
CA THR A 198 -0.84 -5.86 -17.34
C THR A 198 0.50 -6.27 -17.96
N GLY A 199 1.49 -6.60 -17.13
CA GLY A 199 2.76 -7.18 -17.55
C GLY A 199 2.59 -8.55 -18.20
N LEU A 200 2.13 -8.60 -19.45
CA LEU A 200 1.99 -9.82 -20.23
C LEU A 200 3.34 -10.18 -20.88
N ARG A 201 3.98 -11.15 -20.24
CA ARG A 201 4.83 -12.23 -20.78
C ARG A 201 5.67 -11.92 -22.04
N LEU A 202 6.99 -12.01 -21.85
CA LEU A 202 7.99 -12.36 -22.88
C LEU A 202 7.53 -13.59 -23.71
N GLU A 203 6.87 -13.36 -24.84
CA GLU A 203 6.92 -14.30 -25.96
C GLU A 203 7.67 -13.61 -27.10
N LYS A 204 8.90 -14.06 -27.34
CA LYS A 204 9.62 -13.78 -28.59
C LYS A 204 8.79 -14.33 -29.75
N ARG A 205 7.95 -13.49 -30.36
CA ARG A 205 7.40 -13.74 -31.69
C ARG A 205 7.77 -12.57 -32.59
N PRO A 206 8.27 -12.81 -33.81
CA PRO A 206 8.72 -11.73 -34.69
C PRO A 206 7.52 -10.87 -35.08
N CYS A 207 7.63 -9.57 -34.79
CA CYS A 207 6.61 -8.58 -35.09
C CYS A 207 6.47 -8.39 -36.60
N LEU A 208 5.54 -9.09 -37.23
CA LEU A 208 4.95 -8.66 -38.50
C LEU A 208 3.89 -7.61 -38.20
N LEU A 209 4.32 -6.34 -38.13
CA LEU A 209 3.41 -5.20 -38.13
C LEU A 209 3.01 -4.91 -39.59
N ALA A 210 1.82 -5.35 -39.97
CA ALA A 210 1.08 -4.76 -41.09
C ALA A 210 -0.05 -3.89 -40.51
N PRO A 211 -0.30 -2.68 -41.05
CA PRO A 211 -1.31 -1.78 -40.50
C PRO A 211 -2.70 -2.18 -41.00
N GLY A 212 -3.66 -2.31 -40.08
CA GLY A 212 -5.08 -2.42 -40.37
C GLY A 212 -5.87 -1.42 -39.51
N PRO A 213 -6.84 -0.68 -40.07
CA PRO A 213 -7.50 0.40 -39.36
C PRO A 213 -8.63 -0.14 -38.45
N GLY A 214 -8.79 0.52 -37.31
CA GLY A 214 -10.05 0.53 -36.57
C GLY A 214 -10.40 -0.73 -35.79
N ARG A 215 -9.80 -0.91 -34.61
CA ARG A 215 -10.49 -1.56 -33.48
C ARG A 215 -10.13 -0.84 -32.18
N ASN A 216 -11.14 -0.25 -31.55
CA ASN A 216 -11.10 0.16 -30.15
C ASN A 216 -10.74 -1.07 -29.32
N VAL A 217 -9.57 -1.06 -28.70
CA VAL A 217 -9.19 -2.08 -27.73
C VAL A 217 -9.49 -1.52 -26.35
N LEU A 218 -10.67 -1.88 -25.83
CA LEU A 218 -10.96 -1.87 -24.41
C LEU A 218 -10.11 -3.00 -23.78
N LEU A 219 -9.17 -2.68 -22.90
CA LEU A 219 -8.38 -3.68 -22.17
C LEU A 219 -9.00 -3.87 -20.79
N THR A 220 -9.62 -5.03 -20.61
CA THR A 220 -9.98 -5.65 -19.32
C THR A 220 -8.87 -6.56 -18.83
#